data_AF-A0A941XIV9-F1
#
_entry.id   AF-A0A941XIV9-F1
#
_cell.length_a   1.000
_cell.length_b   1.000
_cell.length_c   1.000
_cell.angle_alpha   90.00
_cell.angle_beta   90.00
_cell.angle_gamma   90.00
#
_symmetry.space_group_name_H-M   'P 1'
#
loop_
_entity.id
_entity.type
_entity.pdbx_description
1 polymer ?
#
loop_
_entity_poly.entity_id
_entity_poly.type
_entity_poly.pdbx_seq_one_letter_code
_entity_poly.pdbx_strand_id
1 'polypeptide(L)'
;EKKEDNKKKTETTSLPELHIDLTNLEDRITRLTINSSNLGDAVLTKDASKLYYLTRFEGGYDLWVRDFKEGTTRILAKLNKWGGSLEMDKEGKNLYMLANGQISKIDINSGKATPVTYEAELELKKPLEREYIFDHAWQQVVDKFYDPKLHNVDWEFYKKEYKRFLPHINNNYDFAEVLGELLGELNASHTGASYYAPSSAKQTAVLGAFYDPEYKGDGLKIQEVLEKGPLTSAKTKIKAGVIIEEINNQPIKAGKDYFPLLENQTGKRVYLTLYNPQTKERWHEYVKPISSGTQSELLYNRWVKSRQDLVEKLSGGEIGYIHIRSMDSQSFRKVYSELFGKFRNKKAIILDTRYNGGGWLHEDLANMLGGKKFAEFVPRGQYIGQDPFAQWTKPSAVIMSESNYSNAHGFPWVYKELKLGKLIGMPVPGTMTAVWWESQQDPTLVFGIPEVGMKDNQGRFLENLQLEPDIRVTNDPESAIQGKDLQVEAAVKSLMEEIK
;
A
#
# COMPACT_ATOMS: atom_id res chain seq x y z
N GLU A 1 59.38 -13.90 64.51
CA GLU A 1 58.88 -12.67 63.85
C GLU A 1 57.48 -12.93 63.31
N LYS A 2 56.51 -12.10 63.68
CA LYS A 2 55.12 -12.15 63.23
C LYS A 2 55.03 -11.47 61.85
N LYS A 3 54.49 -12.15 60.83
CA LYS A 3 54.10 -11.53 59.55
C LYS A 3 52.62 -11.16 59.63
N GLU A 4 52.34 -9.87 59.55
CA GLU A 4 50.99 -9.31 59.41
C GLU A 4 50.42 -9.60 58.03
N ASP A 5 49.22 -10.16 58.03
CA ASP A 5 48.39 -10.41 56.86
C ASP A 5 47.58 -9.14 56.55
N ASN A 6 47.97 -8.38 55.53
CA ASN A 6 47.31 -7.13 55.16
C ASN A 6 46.23 -7.39 54.09
N LYS A 7 45.06 -7.89 54.51
CA LYS A 7 43.87 -7.98 53.64
C LYS A 7 43.27 -6.58 53.44
N LYS A 8 43.47 -6.02 52.24
CA LYS A 8 42.69 -4.88 51.74
C LYS A 8 41.19 -5.24 51.76
N LYS A 9 40.44 -4.62 52.67
CA LYS A 9 38.96 -4.58 52.62
C LYS A 9 38.57 -3.75 51.40
N THR A 10 37.93 -4.37 50.43
CA THR A 10 37.16 -3.68 49.40
C THR A 10 35.92 -3.12 50.09
N GLU A 11 35.86 -1.82 50.31
CA GLU A 11 34.61 -1.15 50.69
C GLU A 11 33.65 -1.25 49.50
N THR A 12 32.66 -2.14 49.59
CA THR A 12 31.46 -2.06 48.77
C THR A 12 30.65 -0.87 49.27
N THR A 13 30.84 0.29 48.63
CA THR A 13 29.93 1.41 48.73
C THR A 13 28.56 0.94 48.25
N SER A 14 27.63 0.71 49.19
CA SER A 14 26.23 0.46 48.84
C SER A 14 25.69 1.69 48.12
N LEU A 15 25.17 1.52 46.92
CA LEU A 15 24.44 2.60 46.23
C LEU A 15 23.29 3.07 47.13
N PRO A 16 23.00 4.39 47.18
CA PRO A 16 21.88 4.90 47.95
C PRO A 16 20.58 4.22 47.51
N GLU A 17 19.67 3.99 48.46
CA GLU A 17 18.37 3.40 48.20
C GLU A 17 17.61 4.27 47.18
N LEU A 18 17.20 3.66 46.07
CA LEU A 18 16.51 4.36 45.00
C LEU A 18 15.04 4.55 45.39
N HIS A 19 14.71 5.73 45.93
CA HIS A 19 13.33 6.12 46.16
C HIS A 19 12.71 6.64 44.85
N ILE A 20 11.94 5.78 44.18
CA ILE A 20 11.21 6.15 42.97
C ILE A 20 9.91 6.83 43.38
N ASP A 21 9.80 8.14 43.15
CA ASP A 21 8.51 8.83 43.24
C ASP A 21 7.72 8.58 41.95
N LEU A 22 6.60 7.90 42.06
CA LEU A 22 5.67 7.61 40.95
C LEU A 22 4.48 8.59 40.90
N THR A 23 4.40 9.53 41.84
CA THR A 23 3.31 10.52 41.90
C THR A 23 3.42 11.48 40.70
N ASN A 24 2.30 11.76 40.02
CA ASN A 24 2.23 12.69 38.88
C ASN A 24 3.34 12.47 37.84
N LEU A 25 3.57 11.23 37.41
CA LEU A 25 4.59 10.91 36.40
C LEU A 25 4.29 11.60 35.06
N GLU A 26 3.01 11.76 34.72
CA GLU A 26 2.51 12.44 33.53
C GLU A 26 3.00 13.89 33.41
N ASP A 27 3.13 14.60 34.53
CA ASP A 27 3.65 15.97 34.59
C ASP A 27 5.17 16.04 34.41
N ARG A 28 5.84 14.88 34.49
CA ARG A 28 7.31 14.73 34.44
C ARG A 28 7.78 14.05 33.15
N ILE A 29 6.90 13.88 32.17
CA ILE A 29 7.25 13.34 30.85
C ILE A 29 7.99 14.41 30.05
N THR A 30 9.19 14.06 29.56
CA THR A 30 9.99 14.93 28.70
C THR A 30 10.31 14.28 27.37
N ARG A 31 10.34 15.11 26.32
CA ARG A 31 10.73 14.69 24.97
C ARG A 31 12.26 14.62 24.88
N LEU A 32 12.79 13.45 24.58
CA LEU A 32 14.24 13.25 24.46
C LEU A 32 14.81 13.63 23.08
N THR A 33 14.01 13.54 22.02
CA THR A 33 14.43 13.90 20.65
C THR A 33 14.07 15.35 20.32
N ILE A 34 14.77 15.98 19.37
CA ILE A 34 14.47 17.37 18.98
C ILE A 34 13.37 17.48 17.90
N ASN A 35 13.13 16.40 17.14
CA ASN A 35 12.21 16.38 15.99
C ASN A 35 11.30 15.17 16.04
N SER A 36 10.06 15.32 15.54
CA SER A 36 9.12 14.20 15.40
C SER A 36 9.43 13.45 14.13
N SER A 37 9.60 12.15 14.25
CA SER A 37 10.00 11.29 13.14
C SER A 37 9.58 9.85 13.40
N ASN A 38 9.66 9.03 12.36
CA ASN A 38 9.51 7.59 12.49
C ASN A 38 10.83 7.01 13.02
N LEU A 39 10.80 6.47 14.24
CA LEU A 39 11.96 5.88 14.90
C LEU A 39 12.02 4.38 14.59
N GLY A 40 13.20 3.91 14.18
CA GLY A 40 13.43 2.48 13.94
C GLY A 40 13.70 1.72 15.22
N ASP A 41 14.65 2.24 16.01
CA ASP A 41 15.00 1.74 17.34
C ASP A 41 15.80 2.83 18.08
N ALA A 42 15.97 2.70 19.40
CA ALA A 42 16.75 3.62 20.20
C ALA A 42 17.44 2.93 21.39
N VAL A 43 18.64 3.41 21.72
CA VAL A 43 19.43 2.94 22.86
C VAL A 43 19.96 4.13 23.66
N LEU A 44 19.65 4.13 24.96
CA LEU A 44 20.18 5.10 25.93
C LEU A 44 21.46 4.54 26.57
N THR A 45 22.50 5.36 26.72
CA THR A 45 23.69 4.95 27.47
C THR A 45 23.37 4.67 28.93
N LYS A 46 24.14 3.81 29.58
CA LYS A 46 23.96 3.45 31.01
C LYS A 46 23.99 4.65 31.95
N ASP A 47 24.75 5.69 31.61
CA ASP A 47 24.83 6.93 32.38
C ASP A 47 23.75 7.96 31.98
N ALA A 48 22.80 7.57 31.13
CA ALA A 48 21.72 8.39 30.58
C ALA A 48 22.18 9.70 29.91
N SER A 49 23.45 9.79 29.49
CA SER A 49 24.00 11.02 28.90
C SER A 49 23.76 11.13 27.41
N LYS A 50 23.63 10.01 26.70
CA LYS A 50 23.44 9.99 25.24
C LYS A 50 22.35 9.03 24.83
N LEU A 51 21.47 9.49 23.95
CA LEU A 51 20.46 8.68 23.26
C LEU A 51 20.89 8.49 21.81
N TYR A 52 21.08 7.24 21.41
CA TYR A 52 21.30 6.84 20.03
C TYR A 52 19.98 6.35 19.45
N TYR A 53 19.62 6.78 18.25
CA TYR A 53 18.34 6.39 17.66
C TYR A 53 18.39 6.36 16.13
N LEU A 54 17.71 5.38 15.55
CA LEU A 54 17.51 5.30 14.11
C LEU A 54 16.31 6.15 13.73
N THR A 55 16.49 7.08 12.79
CA THR A 55 15.38 7.89 12.28
C THR A 55 15.54 8.21 10.81
N ARG A 56 14.41 8.41 10.13
CA ARG A 56 14.32 8.75 8.71
C ARG A 56 13.71 10.14 8.50
N PHE A 57 14.30 10.93 7.58
CA PHE A 57 13.74 12.22 7.13
C PHE A 57 13.60 12.24 5.59
N GLU A 58 14.70 12.36 4.85
CA GLU A 58 14.70 12.48 3.37
C GLU A 58 15.09 11.16 2.66
N GLY A 59 15.99 10.38 3.26
CA GLY A 59 16.52 9.12 2.75
C GLY A 59 16.00 7.91 3.53
N GLY A 60 16.80 6.87 3.74
CA GLY A 60 16.53 5.78 4.67
C GLY A 60 16.76 6.19 6.14
N TYR A 61 16.75 5.22 7.04
CA TYR A 61 17.14 5.40 8.44
C TYR A 61 18.63 5.63 8.55
N ASP A 62 18.98 6.71 9.26
CA ASP A 62 20.34 7.03 9.70
C ASP A 62 20.43 6.93 11.21
N LEU A 63 21.64 6.74 11.73
CA LEU A 63 21.88 6.71 13.17
C LEU A 63 22.19 8.11 13.67
N TRP A 64 21.37 8.58 14.60
CA TRP A 64 21.51 9.86 15.26
C TRP A 64 21.97 9.68 16.70
N VAL A 65 22.62 10.72 17.24
CA VAL A 65 22.95 10.82 18.65
C VAL A 65 22.44 12.16 19.19
N ARG A 66 21.73 12.09 20.31
CA ARG A 66 21.40 13.23 21.18
C ARG A 66 22.29 13.14 22.41
N ASP A 67 23.12 14.14 22.62
CA ASP A 67 23.88 14.31 23.87
C ASP A 67 23.10 15.26 24.79
N PHE A 68 22.69 14.75 25.96
CA PHE A 68 21.92 15.53 26.93
C PHE A 68 22.81 16.44 27.78
N LYS A 69 24.10 16.11 27.94
CA LYS A 69 25.06 16.93 28.70
C LYS A 69 25.47 18.17 27.89
N GLU A 70 25.76 17.98 26.61
CA GLU A 70 26.13 19.06 25.70
C GLU A 70 24.92 19.76 25.05
N GLY A 71 23.75 19.14 25.10
CA GLY A 71 22.55 19.66 24.44
C GLY A 71 22.58 19.60 22.91
N THR A 72 23.47 18.78 22.34
CA THR A 72 23.69 18.68 20.89
C THR A 72 22.98 17.47 20.27
N THR A 73 22.60 17.59 18.99
CA THR A 73 22.03 16.50 18.21
C THR A 73 22.70 16.46 16.85
N ARG A 74 23.18 15.29 16.43
CA ARG A 74 23.80 15.12 15.11
C ARG A 74 23.59 13.72 14.55
N ILE A 75 23.76 13.60 13.24
CA ILE A 75 23.93 12.30 12.59
C ILE A 75 25.28 11.72 13.03
N LEU A 76 25.26 10.51 13.57
CA LEU A 76 26.46 9.75 13.90
C LEU A 76 26.94 8.95 12.69
N ALA A 77 26.02 8.27 11.99
CA ALA A 77 26.33 7.48 10.81
C ALA A 77 25.23 7.61 9.76
N LYS A 78 25.63 7.92 8.51
CA LYS A 78 24.75 7.84 7.35
C LYS A 78 24.69 6.38 6.88
N LEU A 79 23.58 5.73 7.18
CA LEU A 79 23.38 4.30 6.94
C LEU A 79 22.47 4.08 5.73
N ASN A 80 21.49 4.96 5.53
CA ASN A 80 20.49 4.87 4.48
C ASN A 80 19.84 3.46 4.39
N LYS A 81 19.54 2.86 5.54
CA LYS A 81 18.94 1.52 5.65
C LYS A 81 17.41 1.62 5.76
N TRP A 82 16.70 0.50 5.66
CA TRP A 82 15.23 0.47 5.75
C TRP A 82 14.69 0.40 7.20
N GLY A 83 15.57 0.45 8.18
CA GLY A 83 15.30 0.25 9.60
C GLY A 83 16.30 -0.74 10.17
N GLY A 84 16.07 -1.18 11.41
CA GLY A 84 16.90 -2.18 12.08
C GLY A 84 16.75 -2.09 13.60
N SER A 85 17.25 -3.10 14.29
CA SER A 85 17.40 -3.07 15.75
C SER A 85 18.81 -2.63 16.14
N LEU A 86 18.92 -2.01 17.31
CA LEU A 86 20.15 -1.54 17.91
C LEU A 86 20.37 -2.24 19.25
N GLU A 87 21.61 -2.64 19.51
CA GLU A 87 22.04 -3.14 20.80
C GLU A 87 23.39 -2.56 21.18
N MET A 88 23.55 -2.10 22.42
CA MET A 88 24.82 -1.55 22.91
C MET A 88 25.63 -2.64 23.61
N ASP A 89 26.93 -2.66 23.37
CA ASP A 89 27.82 -3.57 24.09
C ASP A 89 27.88 -3.26 25.59
N LYS A 90 28.36 -4.22 26.38
CA LYS A 90 28.39 -4.11 27.85
C LYS A 90 29.24 -2.92 28.30
N GLU A 91 30.31 -2.62 27.56
CA GLU A 91 31.25 -1.54 27.81
C GLU A 91 30.72 -0.16 27.40
N GLY A 92 29.63 -0.08 26.63
CA GLY A 92 29.08 1.16 26.12
C GLY A 92 30.01 1.88 25.13
N LYS A 93 30.77 1.12 24.34
CA LYS A 93 31.72 1.63 23.33
C LYS A 93 31.22 1.41 21.90
N ASN A 94 30.38 0.40 21.69
CA ASN A 94 29.90 0.04 20.36
C ASN A 94 28.39 -0.19 20.37
N LEU A 95 27.78 0.13 19.23
CA LEU A 95 26.42 -0.27 18.89
C LEU A 95 26.47 -1.36 17.83
N TYR A 96 25.76 -2.46 18.06
CA TYR A 96 25.47 -3.46 17.05
C TYR A 96 24.13 -3.13 16.42
N MET A 97 24.08 -3.13 15.11
CA MET A 97 22.85 -2.93 14.35
C MET A 97 22.57 -4.15 13.48
N LEU A 98 21.36 -4.71 13.59
CA LEU A 98 20.85 -5.72 12.68
C LEU A 98 19.87 -5.06 11.70
N ALA A 99 20.24 -5.01 10.43
CA ALA A 99 19.42 -4.44 9.36
C ALA A 99 19.51 -5.29 8.10
N ASN A 100 18.37 -5.70 7.55
CA ASN A 100 18.27 -6.53 6.33
C ASN A 100 19.14 -7.81 6.40
N GLY A 101 19.14 -8.49 7.55
CA GLY A 101 19.94 -9.71 7.77
C GLY A 101 21.45 -9.49 7.93
N GLN A 102 21.92 -8.25 7.94
CA GLN A 102 23.33 -7.90 8.11
C GLN A 102 23.56 -7.28 9.49
N ILE A 103 24.57 -7.78 10.21
CA ILE A 103 25.02 -7.20 11.47
C ILE A 103 26.17 -6.24 11.19
N SER A 104 26.07 -5.03 11.72
CA SER A 104 27.14 -4.02 11.68
C SER A 104 27.50 -3.59 13.09
N LYS A 105 28.80 -3.51 13.37
CA LYS A 105 29.34 -2.89 14.57
C LYS A 105 29.64 -1.42 14.27
N ILE A 106 29.13 -0.52 15.10
CA ILE A 106 29.28 0.93 14.97
C ILE A 106 30.02 1.46 16.20
N ASP A 107 31.21 2.01 15.98
CA ASP A 107 31.95 2.70 17.04
C ASP A 107 31.25 4.03 17.37
N ILE A 108 30.89 4.23 18.64
CA ILE A 108 30.03 5.36 19.03
C ILE A 108 30.73 6.72 18.99
N ASN A 109 32.06 6.74 18.97
CA ASN A 109 32.85 7.97 18.97
C ASN A 109 33.02 8.50 17.54
N SER A 110 33.42 7.60 16.63
CA SER A 110 33.70 7.91 15.23
C SER A 110 32.48 7.76 14.32
N GLY A 111 31.47 6.99 14.70
CA GLY A 111 30.36 6.60 13.83
C GLY A 111 30.74 5.60 12.74
N LYS A 112 31.96 5.04 12.78
CA LYS A 112 32.42 4.08 11.79
C LYS A 112 31.68 2.77 11.94
N ALA A 113 30.96 2.36 10.90
CA ALA A 113 30.31 1.07 10.79
C ALA A 113 31.23 0.05 10.10
N THR A 114 31.42 -1.12 10.71
CA THR A 114 32.10 -2.27 10.12
C THR A 114 31.20 -3.50 10.16
N PRO A 115 31.18 -4.33 9.11
CA PRO A 115 30.38 -5.56 9.11
C PRO A 115 30.88 -6.53 10.18
N VAL A 116 29.95 -7.19 10.86
CA VAL A 116 30.25 -8.37 11.68
C VAL A 116 29.98 -9.58 10.80
N THR A 117 31.06 -10.22 10.33
CA THR A 117 30.99 -11.44 9.55
C THR A 117 30.91 -12.63 10.48
N TYR A 118 29.97 -13.53 10.23
CA TYR A 118 29.90 -14.82 10.88
C TYR A 118 29.65 -15.89 9.81
N GLU A 119 30.00 -17.12 10.13
CA GLU A 119 29.68 -18.29 9.34
C GLU A 119 28.97 -19.27 10.27
N ALA A 120 27.81 -19.75 9.84
CA ALA A 120 27.02 -20.75 10.53
C ALA A 120 26.49 -21.73 9.51
N GLU A 121 26.60 -23.02 9.81
CA GLU A 121 26.06 -24.08 8.96
C GLU A 121 24.66 -24.45 9.44
N LEU A 122 23.69 -24.49 8.51
CA LEU A 122 22.32 -24.92 8.77
C LEU A 122 21.99 -26.10 7.85
N GLU A 123 21.66 -27.25 8.43
CA GLU A 123 21.07 -28.36 7.69
C GLU A 123 19.56 -28.14 7.55
N LEU A 124 19.11 -27.60 6.41
CA LEU A 124 17.70 -27.34 6.15
C LEU A 124 17.01 -28.51 5.43
N LYS A 125 16.10 -29.19 6.14
CA LYS A 125 15.27 -30.27 5.59
C LYS A 125 13.95 -29.72 5.04
N LYS A 126 13.97 -29.19 3.82
CA LYS A 126 12.80 -28.54 3.17
C LYS A 126 11.47 -29.31 3.24
N PRO A 127 11.43 -30.66 3.06
CA PRO A 127 10.17 -31.39 3.21
C PRO A 127 9.59 -31.30 4.63
N LEU A 128 10.44 -31.38 5.66
CA LEU A 128 10.01 -31.25 7.06
C LEU A 128 9.64 -29.81 7.42
N GLU A 129 10.32 -28.83 6.84
CA GLU A 129 9.97 -27.41 6.99
C GLU A 129 8.56 -27.12 6.46
N ARG A 130 8.22 -27.67 5.29
CA ARG A 130 6.88 -27.56 4.70
C ARG A 130 5.82 -28.30 5.53
N GLU A 131 6.13 -29.49 6.04
CA GLU A 131 5.23 -30.20 6.95
C GLU A 131 4.94 -29.39 8.21
N TYR A 132 5.96 -28.78 8.81
CA TYR A 132 5.79 -27.88 9.94
C TYR A 132 4.89 -26.69 9.58
N ILE A 133 5.17 -26.00 8.47
CA ILE A 133 4.39 -24.81 8.06
C ILE A 133 2.91 -25.19 7.81
N PHE A 134 2.67 -26.35 7.20
CA PHE A 134 1.32 -26.87 6.98
C PHE A 134 0.59 -27.11 8.32
N ASP A 135 1.23 -27.84 9.24
CA ASP A 135 0.62 -28.13 10.54
C ASP A 135 0.43 -26.86 11.39
N HIS A 136 1.36 -25.90 11.29
CA HIS A 136 1.27 -24.59 11.93
C HIS A 136 0.09 -23.78 11.40
N ALA A 137 -0.03 -23.61 10.08
CA ALA A 137 -1.14 -22.88 9.48
C ALA A 137 -2.49 -23.52 9.81
N TRP A 138 -2.57 -24.86 9.77
CA TRP A 138 -3.76 -25.60 10.18
C TRP A 138 -4.13 -25.33 11.65
N GLN A 139 -3.15 -25.29 12.55
CA GLN A 139 -3.37 -24.99 13.97
C GLN A 139 -3.77 -23.53 14.19
N GLN A 140 -3.17 -22.58 13.46
CA GLN A 140 -3.54 -21.17 13.55
C GLN A 140 -5.01 -20.94 13.17
N VAL A 141 -5.57 -21.69 12.22
CA VAL A 141 -7.01 -21.67 11.92
C VAL A 141 -7.83 -22.09 13.14
N VAL A 142 -7.49 -23.19 13.80
CA VAL A 142 -8.18 -23.66 15.01
C VAL A 142 -8.15 -22.61 16.12
N ASP A 143 -7.00 -21.97 16.31
CA ASP A 143 -6.77 -21.08 17.43
C ASP A 143 -7.36 -19.67 17.21
N LYS A 144 -7.46 -19.22 15.96
CA LYS A 144 -7.67 -17.79 15.66
C LYS A 144 -8.70 -17.47 14.59
N PHE A 145 -9.24 -18.44 13.86
CA PHE A 145 -10.25 -18.13 12.85
C PHE A 145 -11.48 -17.47 13.49
N TYR A 146 -12.01 -16.44 12.84
CA TYR A 146 -13.01 -15.55 13.43
C TYR A 146 -14.32 -16.24 13.87
N ASP A 147 -14.69 -17.34 13.21
CA ASP A 147 -15.78 -18.21 13.64
C ASP A 147 -15.21 -19.46 14.35
N PRO A 148 -15.38 -19.61 15.68
CA PRO A 148 -14.88 -20.77 16.40
C PRO A 148 -15.44 -22.12 15.92
N LYS A 149 -16.52 -22.12 15.15
CA LYS A 149 -17.08 -23.34 14.53
C LYS A 149 -16.45 -23.66 13.18
N LEU A 150 -15.55 -22.81 12.69
CA LEU A 150 -14.91 -22.94 11.37
C LEU A 150 -15.94 -23.10 10.25
N HIS A 151 -17.05 -22.35 10.28
CA HIS A 151 -18.19 -22.53 9.36
C HIS A 151 -18.81 -23.95 9.34
N ASN A 152 -18.55 -24.74 10.37
CA ASN A 152 -18.94 -26.14 10.53
C ASN A 152 -18.27 -27.11 9.55
N VAL A 153 -17.08 -26.76 9.03
CA VAL A 153 -16.30 -27.68 8.20
C VAL A 153 -15.61 -28.75 9.04
N ASP A 154 -15.38 -29.93 8.47
CA ASP A 154 -14.58 -30.98 9.12
C ASP A 154 -13.08 -30.69 8.95
N TRP A 155 -12.56 -29.85 9.85
CA TRP A 155 -11.19 -29.36 9.73
C TRP A 155 -10.12 -30.46 9.89
N GLU A 156 -10.42 -31.50 10.69
CA GLU A 156 -9.54 -32.66 10.84
C GLU A 156 -9.51 -33.52 9.57
N PHE A 157 -10.67 -33.72 8.92
CA PHE A 157 -10.74 -34.36 7.62
C PHE A 157 -9.84 -33.63 6.61
N TYR A 158 -9.96 -32.32 6.48
CA TYR A 158 -9.15 -31.56 5.53
C TYR A 158 -7.66 -31.59 5.84
N LYS A 159 -7.25 -31.62 7.12
CA LYS A 159 -5.85 -31.88 7.48
C LYS A 159 -5.33 -33.15 6.81
N LYS A 160 -6.07 -34.25 6.96
CA LYS A 160 -5.70 -35.57 6.43
C LYS A 160 -5.75 -35.60 4.90
N GLU A 161 -6.76 -34.98 4.29
CA GLU A 161 -6.88 -34.94 2.84
C GLU A 161 -5.73 -34.18 2.20
N TYR A 162 -5.36 -33.00 2.70
CA TYR A 162 -4.30 -32.19 2.09
C TYR A 162 -2.89 -32.65 2.49
N LYS A 163 -2.69 -33.16 3.72
CA LYS A 163 -1.36 -33.63 4.18
C LYS A 163 -0.78 -34.76 3.31
N ARG A 164 -1.62 -35.53 2.62
CA ARG A 164 -1.18 -36.61 1.70
C ARG A 164 -0.33 -36.11 0.53
N PHE A 165 -0.46 -34.83 0.15
CA PHE A 165 0.26 -34.26 -0.98
C PHE A 165 1.69 -33.87 -0.61
N LEU A 166 1.98 -33.57 0.66
CA LEU A 166 3.27 -33.07 1.11
C LEU A 166 4.49 -33.92 0.67
N PRO A 167 4.46 -35.27 0.70
CA PRO A 167 5.57 -36.10 0.24
C PRO A 167 5.90 -35.94 -1.25
N HIS A 168 4.99 -35.40 -2.05
CA HIS A 168 5.13 -35.24 -3.49
C HIS A 168 5.52 -33.80 -3.90
N ILE A 169 5.58 -32.86 -2.94
CA ILE A 169 5.86 -31.45 -3.19
C ILE A 169 7.35 -31.16 -3.04
N ASN A 170 7.98 -30.72 -4.12
CA ASN A 170 9.41 -30.40 -4.14
C ASN A 170 9.74 -28.90 -4.22
N ASN A 171 8.75 -28.04 -4.45
CA ASN A 171 8.93 -26.59 -4.60
C ASN A 171 7.86 -25.79 -3.82
N ASN A 172 8.06 -24.48 -3.66
CA ASN A 172 7.17 -23.65 -2.84
C ASN A 172 5.96 -23.09 -3.63
N TYR A 173 5.97 -23.17 -4.96
CA TYR A 173 4.78 -22.82 -5.76
C TYR A 173 3.66 -23.82 -5.45
N ASP A 174 3.93 -25.11 -5.64
CA ASP A 174 2.96 -26.18 -5.39
C ASP A 174 2.57 -26.24 -3.90
N PHE A 175 3.51 -25.95 -2.99
CA PHE A 175 3.21 -25.90 -1.55
C PHE A 175 2.25 -24.77 -1.20
N ALA A 176 2.47 -23.56 -1.73
CA ALA A 176 1.58 -22.43 -1.49
C ALA A 176 0.19 -22.68 -2.09
N GLU A 177 0.09 -23.38 -3.23
CA GLU A 177 -1.18 -23.79 -3.81
C GLU A 177 -1.92 -24.79 -2.90
N VAL A 178 -1.26 -25.87 -2.47
CA VAL A 178 -1.86 -26.85 -1.55
C VAL A 178 -2.29 -26.22 -0.23
N LEU A 179 -1.48 -25.32 0.33
CA LEU A 179 -1.83 -24.60 1.55
C LEU A 179 -3.00 -23.62 1.31
N GLY A 180 -3.02 -22.96 0.16
CA GLY A 180 -4.12 -22.08 -0.25
C GLY A 180 -5.44 -22.83 -0.41
N GLU A 181 -5.42 -24.01 -1.04
CA GLU A 181 -6.58 -24.88 -1.20
C GLU A 181 -7.12 -25.37 0.15
N LEU A 182 -6.25 -25.82 1.06
CA LEU A 182 -6.66 -26.19 2.44
C LEU A 182 -7.38 -25.02 3.13
N LEU A 183 -6.80 -23.81 3.05
CA LEU A 183 -7.39 -22.62 3.66
C LEU A 183 -8.68 -22.19 2.94
N GLY A 184 -8.82 -22.49 1.65
CA GLY A 184 -10.01 -22.22 0.84
C GLY A 184 -11.25 -23.02 1.27
N GLU A 185 -11.07 -24.19 1.88
CA GLU A 185 -12.17 -25.01 2.42
C GLU A 185 -12.94 -24.31 3.54
N LEU A 186 -12.34 -23.30 4.19
CA LEU A 186 -13.03 -22.46 5.16
C LEU A 186 -14.14 -21.61 4.52
N ASN A 187 -14.12 -21.43 3.19
CA ASN A 187 -15.06 -20.59 2.45
C ASN A 187 -15.23 -19.21 3.11
N ALA A 188 -14.11 -18.53 3.33
CA ALA A 188 -14.06 -17.19 3.90
C ALA A 188 -13.15 -16.30 3.09
N SER A 189 -13.38 -14.99 3.16
CA SER A 189 -12.45 -14.00 2.67
C SER A 189 -11.15 -14.03 3.46
N HIS A 190 -10.09 -13.49 2.88
CA HIS A 190 -8.76 -13.37 3.48
C HIS A 190 -8.10 -14.68 3.92
N THR A 191 -8.51 -15.80 3.33
CA THR A 191 -7.85 -17.10 3.48
C THR A 191 -6.99 -17.38 2.27
N GLY A 192 -5.75 -17.81 2.49
CA GLY A 192 -4.90 -18.29 1.40
C GLY A 192 -3.42 -18.29 1.75
N ALA A 193 -2.62 -18.76 0.80
CA ALA A 193 -1.17 -18.76 0.91
C ALA A 193 -0.53 -18.26 -0.38
N SER A 194 0.70 -17.77 -0.29
CA SER A 194 1.44 -17.21 -1.41
C SER A 194 2.92 -17.48 -1.25
N TYR A 195 3.57 -17.72 -2.39
CA TYR A 195 5.01 -17.84 -2.50
C TYR A 195 5.57 -16.70 -3.35
N TYR A 196 6.56 -15.99 -2.82
CA TYR A 196 7.27 -14.92 -3.50
C TYR A 196 8.70 -15.34 -3.77
N ALA A 197 8.95 -15.83 -4.98
CA ALA A 197 10.30 -16.17 -5.40
C ALA A 197 11.19 -14.92 -5.49
N PRO A 198 12.46 -14.99 -5.07
CA PRO A 198 13.44 -13.97 -5.38
C PRO A 198 13.55 -13.80 -6.90
N SER A 199 13.19 -12.62 -7.41
CA SER A 199 13.25 -12.35 -8.85
C SER A 199 14.55 -11.67 -9.24
N SER A 200 15.24 -12.23 -10.23
CA SER A 200 16.37 -11.62 -10.94
C SER A 200 16.02 -11.29 -12.40
N ALA A 201 14.74 -11.37 -12.77
CA ALA A 201 14.29 -11.16 -14.13
C ALA A 201 14.61 -9.73 -14.60
N LYS A 202 15.14 -9.63 -15.82
CA LYS A 202 15.40 -8.34 -16.45
C LYS A 202 14.08 -7.61 -16.66
N GLN A 203 14.05 -6.32 -16.33
CA GLN A 203 12.86 -5.50 -16.49
C GLN A 203 12.81 -4.89 -17.89
N THR A 204 11.70 -5.09 -18.58
CA THR A 204 11.42 -4.41 -19.86
C THR A 204 10.84 -3.03 -19.58
N ALA A 205 11.49 -2.00 -20.11
CA ALA A 205 11.01 -0.63 -19.97
C ALA A 205 9.85 -0.36 -20.92
N VAL A 206 9.08 0.70 -20.62
CA VAL A 206 7.97 1.14 -21.46
C VAL A 206 8.05 2.63 -21.74
N LEU A 207 7.52 3.03 -22.89
CA LEU A 207 7.54 4.41 -23.38
C LEU A 207 6.29 5.20 -23.01
N GLY A 208 5.31 4.62 -22.29
CA GLY A 208 4.12 5.37 -21.87
C GLY A 208 3.28 5.89 -23.05
N ALA A 209 2.98 5.02 -24.01
CA ALA A 209 2.14 5.32 -25.17
C ALA A 209 1.32 4.09 -25.57
N PHE A 210 0.17 4.34 -26.20
CA PHE A 210 -0.56 3.34 -26.98
C PHE A 210 -0.13 3.42 -28.44
N TYR A 211 -0.04 2.26 -29.09
CA TYR A 211 0.35 2.13 -30.49
C TYR A 211 -0.82 1.64 -31.33
N ASP A 212 -0.89 2.11 -32.57
CA ASP A 212 -1.93 1.76 -33.54
C ASP A 212 -1.76 0.29 -33.99
N PRO A 213 -2.66 -0.65 -33.60
CA PRO A 213 -2.53 -2.07 -33.94
C PRO A 213 -2.76 -2.35 -35.44
N GLU A 214 -3.38 -1.42 -36.15
CA GLU A 214 -3.63 -1.54 -37.61
C GLU A 214 -2.41 -1.11 -38.44
N TYR A 215 -1.42 -0.46 -37.83
CA TYR A 215 -0.18 -0.12 -38.51
C TYR A 215 0.69 -1.37 -38.73
N LYS A 216 0.98 -1.70 -40.00
CA LYS A 216 1.76 -2.88 -40.40
C LYS A 216 3.16 -2.57 -40.95
N GLY A 217 3.57 -1.30 -40.97
CA GLY A 217 4.89 -0.88 -41.45
C GLY A 217 6.00 -1.07 -40.42
N ASP A 218 7.24 -0.77 -40.82
CA ASP A 218 8.36 -0.66 -39.88
C ASP A 218 8.09 0.47 -38.87
N GLY A 219 8.43 0.26 -37.60
CA GLY A 219 8.21 1.22 -36.53
C GLY A 219 6.94 1.03 -35.71
N LEU A 220 6.80 1.85 -34.67
CA LEU A 220 5.61 1.91 -33.82
C LEU A 220 4.88 3.23 -34.06
N LYS A 221 3.72 3.17 -34.71
CA LYS A 221 2.87 4.35 -34.89
C LYS A 221 2.12 4.64 -33.60
N ILE A 222 2.35 5.83 -33.03
CA ILE A 222 1.74 6.25 -31.78
C ILE A 222 0.27 6.57 -32.02
N GLN A 223 -0.62 5.88 -31.32
CA GLN A 223 -2.05 6.19 -31.28
C GLN A 223 -2.35 7.25 -30.22
N GLU A 224 -1.71 7.13 -29.05
CA GLU A 224 -1.89 8.05 -27.93
C GLU A 224 -0.61 8.11 -27.09
N VAL A 225 -0.26 9.30 -26.61
CA VAL A 225 0.81 9.48 -25.62
C VAL A 225 0.18 9.65 -24.24
N LEU A 226 0.64 8.88 -23.25
CA LEU A 226 0.16 9.04 -21.88
C LEU A 226 0.66 10.35 -21.28
N GLU A 227 -0.26 11.17 -20.77
CA GLU A 227 0.07 12.41 -20.06
C GLU A 227 1.05 12.16 -18.92
N LYS A 228 2.02 13.06 -18.73
CA LYS A 228 3.09 12.95 -17.72
C LYS A 228 4.00 11.73 -17.91
N GLY A 229 3.90 11.04 -19.05
CA GLY A 229 4.77 9.94 -19.45
C GLY A 229 6.08 10.41 -20.07
N PRO A 230 6.98 9.47 -20.42
CA PRO A 230 8.34 9.80 -20.86
C PRO A 230 8.41 10.42 -22.27
N LEU A 231 7.33 10.35 -23.05
CA LEU A 231 7.21 11.06 -24.34
C LEU A 231 6.51 12.41 -24.21
N THR A 232 6.33 12.93 -22.99
CA THR A 232 5.74 14.25 -22.75
C THR A 232 6.81 15.22 -22.24
N SER A 233 7.03 16.32 -22.96
CA SER A 233 7.84 17.45 -22.50
C SER A 233 7.46 18.70 -23.27
N ALA A 234 7.74 19.90 -22.74
CA ALA A 234 7.42 21.15 -23.43
C ALA A 234 8.15 21.32 -24.79
N LYS A 235 9.20 20.53 -25.05
CA LYS A 235 10.03 20.61 -26.26
C LYS A 235 9.82 19.44 -27.23
N THR A 236 9.08 18.40 -26.84
CA THR A 236 8.89 17.21 -27.69
C THR A 236 7.95 17.51 -28.84
N LYS A 237 8.25 16.94 -30.01
CA LYS A 237 7.34 16.94 -31.16
C LYS A 237 6.52 15.64 -31.23
N ILE A 238 6.75 14.71 -30.30
CA ILE A 238 6.10 13.40 -30.26
C ILE A 238 4.61 13.57 -29.89
N LYS A 239 3.74 13.03 -30.73
CA LYS A 239 2.28 13.05 -30.57
C LYS A 239 1.65 11.91 -31.35
N ALA A 240 0.34 11.72 -31.20
CA ALA A 240 -0.42 10.78 -32.01
C ALA A 240 -0.14 10.97 -33.51
N GLY A 241 0.06 9.86 -34.22
CA GLY A 241 0.41 9.80 -35.64
C GLY A 241 1.91 9.75 -35.94
N VAL A 242 2.78 10.13 -34.99
CA VAL A 242 4.24 9.98 -35.14
C VAL A 242 4.63 8.49 -35.05
N ILE A 243 5.63 8.09 -35.82
CA ILE A 243 6.16 6.73 -35.88
C ILE A 243 7.54 6.70 -35.23
N ILE A 244 7.75 5.79 -34.28
CA ILE A 244 9.07 5.48 -33.74
C ILE A 244 9.71 4.45 -34.68
N GLU A 245 10.65 4.88 -35.51
CA GLU A 245 11.33 4.01 -36.49
C GLU A 245 12.44 3.17 -35.83
N GLU A 246 13.17 3.73 -34.84
CA GLU A 246 14.31 3.08 -34.20
C GLU A 246 14.43 3.39 -32.71
N ILE A 247 15.04 2.47 -31.97
CA ILE A 247 15.42 2.60 -30.56
C ILE A 247 16.91 2.32 -30.44
N ASN A 248 17.70 3.29 -29.96
CA ASN A 248 19.16 3.19 -29.86
C ASN A 248 19.85 2.75 -31.17
N ASN A 249 19.44 3.35 -32.29
CA ASN A 249 19.90 3.03 -33.65
C ASN A 249 19.61 1.58 -34.08
N GLN A 250 18.70 0.89 -33.39
CA GLN A 250 18.19 -0.42 -33.81
C GLN A 250 16.79 -0.24 -34.42
N PRO A 251 16.57 -0.66 -35.67
CA PRO A 251 15.30 -0.49 -36.34
C PRO A 251 14.22 -1.40 -35.76
N ILE A 252 13.02 -0.86 -35.60
CA ILE A 252 11.83 -1.65 -35.28
C ILE A 252 11.25 -2.19 -36.58
N LYS A 253 11.40 -3.48 -36.82
CA LYS A 253 10.94 -4.12 -38.05
C LYS A 253 9.50 -4.62 -37.94
N ALA A 254 8.75 -4.45 -39.02
CA ALA A 254 7.39 -4.97 -39.13
C ALA A 254 7.36 -6.47 -38.82
N GLY A 255 6.41 -6.88 -37.97
CA GLY A 255 6.25 -8.29 -37.56
C GLY A 255 7.34 -8.84 -36.63
N LYS A 256 8.27 -8.00 -36.15
CA LYS A 256 9.24 -8.38 -35.11
C LYS A 256 8.88 -7.75 -33.77
N ASP A 257 9.17 -8.49 -32.70
CA ASP A 257 9.02 -7.97 -31.35
C ASP A 257 10.06 -6.87 -31.05
N TYR A 258 9.61 -5.76 -30.49
CA TYR A 258 10.44 -4.62 -30.11
C TYR A 258 10.79 -4.60 -28.62
N PHE A 259 10.14 -5.42 -27.77
CA PHE A 259 10.42 -5.48 -26.34
C PHE A 259 11.90 -5.72 -26.00
N PRO A 260 12.67 -6.56 -26.75
CA PRO A 260 14.11 -6.72 -26.51
C PRO A 260 14.92 -5.43 -26.59
N LEU A 261 14.47 -4.43 -27.38
CA LEU A 261 15.14 -3.14 -27.50
C LEU A 261 14.96 -2.25 -26.25
N LEU A 262 13.96 -2.55 -25.43
CA LEU A 262 13.65 -1.85 -24.17
C LEU A 262 14.07 -2.65 -22.93
N GLU A 263 14.66 -3.83 -23.09
CA GLU A 263 15.18 -4.63 -21.99
C GLU A 263 16.25 -3.86 -21.20
N ASN A 264 16.07 -3.79 -19.87
CA ASN A 264 16.95 -3.06 -18.94
C ASN A 264 17.14 -1.57 -19.28
N GLN A 265 16.21 -0.95 -20.02
CA GLN A 265 16.25 0.48 -20.35
C GLN A 265 15.50 1.37 -19.34
N THR A 266 14.91 0.80 -18.29
CA THR A 266 14.17 1.57 -17.28
C THR A 266 15.08 2.62 -16.66
N GLY A 267 14.67 3.88 -16.75
CA GLY A 267 15.44 5.00 -16.22
C GLY A 267 16.74 5.31 -16.96
N LYS A 268 17.06 4.62 -18.07
CA LYS A 268 18.21 4.93 -18.92
C LYS A 268 17.80 5.85 -20.06
N ARG A 269 18.74 6.65 -20.55
CA ARG A 269 18.47 7.55 -21.68
C ARG A 269 18.49 6.73 -22.97
N VAL A 270 17.37 6.74 -23.69
CA VAL A 270 17.18 6.03 -24.96
C VAL A 270 17.07 7.04 -26.10
N TYR A 271 17.72 6.75 -27.22
CA TYR A 271 17.69 7.56 -28.44
C TYR A 271 16.62 7.03 -29.39
N LEU A 272 15.61 7.83 -29.70
CA LEU A 272 14.53 7.47 -30.63
C LEU A 272 14.74 8.15 -31.98
N THR A 273 14.61 7.40 -33.06
CA THR A 273 14.43 7.94 -34.42
C THR A 273 12.94 8.01 -34.73
N LEU A 274 12.46 9.21 -35.10
CA LEU A 274 11.05 9.55 -35.20
C LEU A 274 10.72 10.05 -36.61
N TYR A 275 9.56 9.65 -37.11
CA TYR A 275 9.02 10.08 -38.40
C TYR A 275 7.59 10.57 -38.25
N ASN A 276 7.28 11.74 -38.82
CA ASN A 276 5.92 12.24 -38.93
C ASN A 276 5.41 12.08 -40.37
N PRO A 277 4.48 11.15 -40.64
CA PRO A 277 3.94 10.93 -41.98
C PRO A 277 3.26 12.15 -42.61
N GLN A 278 2.72 13.06 -41.78
CA GLN A 278 1.99 14.25 -42.27
C GLN A 278 2.95 15.33 -42.80
N THR A 279 4.05 15.58 -42.09
CA THR A 279 5.04 16.61 -42.47
C THR A 279 6.23 16.06 -43.24
N LYS A 280 6.36 14.72 -43.29
CA LYS A 280 7.53 13.99 -43.80
C LYS A 280 8.84 14.31 -43.08
N GLU A 281 8.75 14.94 -41.91
CA GLU A 281 9.92 15.27 -41.08
C GLU A 281 10.44 14.01 -40.37
N ARG A 282 11.77 13.86 -40.37
CA ARG A 282 12.49 12.93 -39.50
C ARG A 282 13.34 13.70 -38.51
N TRP A 283 13.35 13.25 -37.28
CA TRP A 283 14.19 13.82 -36.24
C TRP A 283 14.50 12.76 -35.18
N HIS A 284 15.29 13.16 -34.19
CA HIS A 284 15.63 12.29 -33.08
C HIS A 284 15.35 12.97 -31.75
N GLU A 285 14.91 12.18 -30.77
CA GLU A 285 14.72 12.65 -29.40
C GLU A 285 15.30 11.65 -28.41
N TYR A 286 15.84 12.18 -27.31
CA TYR A 286 16.22 11.37 -26.18
C TYR A 286 15.09 11.33 -25.16
N VAL A 287 14.71 10.13 -24.75
CA VAL A 287 13.67 9.89 -23.75
C VAL A 287 14.23 9.02 -22.62
N LYS A 288 13.53 9.01 -21.49
CA LYS A 288 13.88 8.16 -20.34
C LYS A 288 12.71 7.20 -20.11
N PRO A 289 12.73 5.98 -20.67
CA PRO A 289 11.67 5.01 -20.47
C PRO A 289 11.43 4.71 -18.99
N ILE A 290 10.20 4.33 -18.67
CA ILE A 290 9.74 4.08 -17.30
C ILE A 290 9.51 2.60 -17.07
N SER A 291 9.27 2.19 -15.82
CA SER A 291 8.86 0.81 -15.52
C SER A 291 7.39 0.58 -15.86
N SER A 292 6.99 -0.69 -16.01
CA SER A 292 5.58 -1.08 -16.16
C SER A 292 4.72 -0.61 -14.98
N GLY A 293 5.25 -0.64 -13.76
CA GLY A 293 4.57 -0.11 -12.56
C GLY A 293 4.30 1.39 -12.66
N THR A 294 5.29 2.19 -13.10
CA THR A 294 5.08 3.62 -13.33
C THR A 294 4.06 3.87 -14.45
N GLN A 295 4.08 3.08 -15.53
CA GLN A 295 3.05 3.20 -16.58
C GLN A 295 1.65 2.85 -16.06
N SER A 296 1.53 1.86 -15.18
CA SER A 296 0.26 1.49 -14.55
C SER A 296 -0.32 2.65 -13.75
N GLU A 297 0.51 3.43 -13.05
CA GLU A 297 0.08 4.67 -12.39
C GLU A 297 -0.42 5.74 -13.38
N LEU A 298 0.24 5.89 -14.52
CA LEU A 298 -0.21 6.83 -15.57
C LEU A 298 -1.57 6.40 -16.15
N LEU A 299 -1.76 5.10 -16.39
CA LEU A 299 -3.00 4.53 -16.88
C LEU A 299 -4.14 4.70 -15.87
N TYR A 300 -3.87 4.46 -14.58
CA TYR A 300 -4.83 4.71 -13.51
C TYR A 300 -5.26 6.19 -13.49
N ASN A 301 -4.31 7.12 -13.49
CA ASN A 301 -4.60 8.55 -13.48
C ASN A 301 -5.39 8.99 -14.72
N ARG A 302 -5.05 8.45 -15.89
CA ARG A 302 -5.79 8.67 -17.14
C ARG A 302 -7.23 8.17 -17.02
N TRP A 303 -7.43 6.97 -16.48
CA TRP A 303 -8.76 6.39 -16.29
C TRP A 303 -9.60 7.27 -15.35
N VAL A 304 -9.09 7.64 -14.17
CA VAL A 304 -9.80 8.53 -13.23
C VAL A 304 -10.16 9.86 -13.87
N LYS A 305 -9.22 10.49 -14.60
CA LYS A 305 -9.48 11.74 -15.32
C LYS A 305 -10.62 11.57 -16.33
N SER A 306 -10.60 10.49 -17.10
CA SER A 306 -11.67 10.22 -18.08
C SER A 306 -13.05 10.04 -17.43
N ARG A 307 -13.12 9.47 -16.22
CA ARG A 307 -14.37 9.36 -15.46
C ARG A 307 -14.84 10.72 -14.94
N GLN A 308 -13.92 11.56 -14.45
CA GLN A 308 -14.22 12.94 -14.07
C GLN A 308 -14.77 13.74 -15.26
N ASP A 309 -14.14 13.65 -16.43
CA ASP A 309 -14.58 14.34 -17.65
C ASP A 309 -15.96 13.84 -18.12
N LEU A 310 -16.23 12.54 -17.98
CA LEU A 310 -17.54 11.95 -18.28
C LEU A 310 -18.63 12.49 -17.34
N VAL A 311 -18.38 12.50 -16.02
CA VAL A 311 -19.34 13.03 -15.03
C VAL A 311 -19.58 14.53 -15.25
N GLU A 312 -18.52 15.30 -15.51
CA GLU A 312 -18.64 16.73 -15.82
C GLU A 312 -19.54 16.96 -17.05
N LYS A 313 -19.30 16.21 -18.14
CA LYS A 313 -20.08 16.30 -19.37
C LYS A 313 -21.55 15.91 -19.15
N LEU A 314 -21.82 14.80 -18.48
CA LEU A 314 -23.18 14.26 -18.31
C LEU A 314 -24.01 15.08 -17.31
N SER A 315 -23.37 15.66 -16.30
CA SER A 315 -24.06 16.47 -15.27
C SER A 315 -24.12 17.97 -15.58
N GLY A 316 -23.53 18.42 -16.70
CA GLY A 316 -23.38 19.85 -16.98
C GLY A 316 -22.51 20.58 -15.94
N GLY A 317 -21.58 19.86 -15.31
CA GLY A 317 -20.70 20.36 -14.27
C GLY A 317 -21.34 20.48 -12.88
N GLU A 318 -22.52 19.91 -12.63
CA GLU A 318 -23.16 19.98 -11.31
C GLU A 318 -22.67 18.92 -10.31
N ILE A 319 -22.13 17.80 -10.80
CA ILE A 319 -21.73 16.65 -9.97
C ILE A 319 -20.19 16.52 -9.99
N GLY A 320 -19.59 16.25 -8.83
CA GLY A 320 -18.17 15.88 -8.73
C GLY A 320 -17.97 14.37 -8.72
N TYR A 321 -16.74 13.92 -9.02
CA TYR A 321 -16.38 12.50 -9.03
C TYR A 321 -15.03 12.28 -8.37
N ILE A 322 -14.98 11.35 -7.42
CA ILE A 322 -13.76 10.92 -6.75
C ILE A 322 -13.70 9.40 -6.78
N HIS A 323 -12.59 8.84 -7.25
CA HIS A 323 -12.30 7.42 -7.11
C HIS A 323 -11.49 7.18 -5.83
N ILE A 324 -11.99 6.29 -4.97
CA ILE A 324 -11.32 5.84 -3.75
C ILE A 324 -10.55 4.57 -4.09
N ARG A 325 -9.24 4.70 -4.31
CA ARG A 325 -8.38 3.60 -4.77
C ARG A 325 -8.20 2.48 -3.76
N SER A 326 -8.06 2.85 -2.49
CA SER A 326 -7.71 1.99 -1.37
C SER A 326 -8.31 2.58 -0.10
N MET A 327 -8.49 1.77 0.93
CA MET A 327 -8.94 2.25 2.23
C MET A 327 -7.74 2.57 3.12
N ASP A 328 -6.91 3.53 2.71
CA ASP A 328 -5.72 3.97 3.46
C ASP A 328 -5.66 5.49 3.67
N SER A 329 -4.78 5.94 4.56
CA SER A 329 -4.64 7.37 4.88
C SER A 329 -4.33 8.25 3.66
N GLN A 330 -3.57 7.72 2.69
CA GLN A 330 -3.24 8.47 1.47
C GLN A 330 -4.49 8.72 0.61
N SER A 331 -5.31 7.69 0.43
CA SER A 331 -6.57 7.76 -0.30
C SER A 331 -7.56 8.67 0.42
N PHE A 332 -7.69 8.56 1.75
CA PHE A 332 -8.54 9.46 2.54
C PHE A 332 -8.18 10.94 2.36
N ARG A 333 -6.88 11.27 2.48
CA ARG A 333 -6.40 12.66 2.29
C ARG A 333 -6.73 13.19 0.89
N LYS A 334 -6.66 12.33 -0.13
CA LYS A 334 -7.06 12.69 -1.49
C LYS A 334 -8.56 12.97 -1.57
N VAL A 335 -9.40 12.09 -1.01
CA VAL A 335 -10.85 12.30 -0.98
C VAL A 335 -11.18 13.61 -0.27
N TYR A 336 -10.62 13.82 0.94
CA TYR A 336 -10.82 15.04 1.71
C TYR A 336 -10.43 16.31 0.92
N SER A 337 -9.24 16.29 0.30
CA SER A 337 -8.74 17.42 -0.49
C SER A 337 -9.57 17.71 -1.73
N GLU A 338 -10.01 16.68 -2.46
CA GLU A 338 -10.83 16.86 -3.67
C GLU A 338 -12.27 17.28 -3.30
N LEU A 339 -12.87 16.65 -2.29
CA LEU A 339 -14.25 16.90 -1.87
C LEU A 339 -14.44 18.31 -1.33
N PHE A 340 -13.55 18.74 -0.42
CA PHE A 340 -13.65 20.06 0.23
C PHE A 340 -12.83 21.15 -0.45
N GLY A 341 -12.04 20.81 -1.48
CA GLY A 341 -11.34 21.73 -2.36
C GLY A 341 -12.04 21.82 -3.73
N LYS A 342 -11.60 20.99 -4.68
CA LYS A 342 -12.04 20.99 -6.09
C LYS A 342 -13.56 20.91 -6.25
N PHE A 343 -14.24 20.10 -5.44
CA PHE A 343 -15.66 19.78 -5.61
C PHE A 343 -16.58 20.44 -4.58
N ARG A 344 -16.07 21.33 -3.71
CA ARG A 344 -16.84 21.95 -2.60
C ARG A 344 -18.15 22.59 -3.07
N ASN A 345 -18.13 23.18 -4.25
CA ASN A 345 -19.26 23.91 -4.82
C ASN A 345 -20.16 23.07 -5.73
N LYS A 346 -19.82 21.80 -6.01
CA LYS A 346 -20.71 20.87 -6.75
C LYS A 346 -21.98 20.62 -5.93
N LYS A 347 -23.09 20.33 -6.60
CA LYS A 347 -24.39 20.06 -5.94
C LYS A 347 -24.48 18.65 -5.39
N ALA A 348 -23.76 17.70 -5.99
CA ALA A 348 -23.66 16.32 -5.51
C ALA A 348 -22.26 15.75 -5.79
N ILE A 349 -21.97 14.58 -5.21
CA ILE A 349 -20.70 13.87 -5.40
C ILE A 349 -20.91 12.37 -5.66
N ILE A 350 -20.15 11.81 -6.59
CA ILE A 350 -20.01 10.37 -6.80
C ILE A 350 -18.69 9.90 -6.19
N LEU A 351 -18.77 8.88 -5.33
CA LEU A 351 -17.64 8.18 -4.75
C LEU A 351 -17.55 6.80 -5.41
N ASP A 352 -16.58 6.62 -6.28
CA ASP A 352 -16.37 5.35 -6.98
C ASP A 352 -15.36 4.49 -6.21
N THR A 353 -15.77 3.29 -5.84
CA THR A 353 -14.95 2.33 -5.08
C THR A 353 -14.64 1.07 -5.86
N ARG A 354 -14.97 1.02 -7.16
CA ARG A 354 -14.67 -0.16 -7.99
C ARG A 354 -13.18 -0.46 -7.97
N TYR A 355 -12.82 -1.74 -7.98
CA TYR A 355 -11.42 -2.21 -7.95
C TYR A 355 -10.63 -1.85 -6.67
N ASN A 356 -11.30 -1.43 -5.60
CA ASN A 356 -10.68 -1.15 -4.30
C ASN A 356 -10.56 -2.45 -3.48
N GLY A 357 -9.32 -2.78 -3.07
CA GLY A 357 -9.00 -4.00 -2.31
C GLY A 357 -9.22 -3.93 -0.80
N GLY A 358 -9.64 -2.78 -0.26
CA GLY A 358 -9.90 -2.58 1.17
C GLY A 358 -8.78 -1.87 1.93
N GLY A 359 -8.68 -2.16 3.24
CA GLY A 359 -7.90 -1.38 4.23
C GLY A 359 -8.77 -1.02 5.44
N TRP A 360 -8.77 0.24 5.90
CA TRP A 360 -9.57 0.70 7.03
C TRP A 360 -9.91 2.20 6.92
N LEU A 361 -11.07 2.53 6.31
CA LEU A 361 -11.58 3.92 6.19
C LEU A 361 -13.11 4.05 6.24
N HIS A 362 -13.85 2.95 6.19
CA HIS A 362 -15.32 2.97 6.13
C HIS A 362 -16.00 3.94 7.11
N GLU A 363 -15.57 3.98 8.37
CA GLU A 363 -16.09 4.90 9.39
C GLU A 363 -15.77 6.37 9.08
N ASP A 364 -14.52 6.70 8.74
CA ASP A 364 -14.10 8.06 8.41
C ASP A 364 -14.86 8.60 7.19
N LEU A 365 -15.06 7.75 6.16
CA LEU A 365 -15.84 8.11 4.98
C LEU A 365 -17.32 8.29 5.30
N ALA A 366 -17.90 7.42 6.13
CA ALA A 366 -19.29 7.55 6.58
C ALA A 366 -19.50 8.84 7.39
N ASN A 367 -18.61 9.13 8.33
CA ASN A 367 -18.63 10.37 9.12
C ASN A 367 -18.45 11.61 8.24
N MET A 368 -17.59 11.54 7.23
CA MET A 368 -17.40 12.64 6.28
C MET A 368 -18.62 12.87 5.38
N LEU A 369 -19.36 11.82 5.01
CA LEU A 369 -20.53 11.91 4.11
C LEU A 369 -21.87 12.10 4.85
N GLY A 370 -21.94 11.82 6.15
CA GLY A 370 -23.14 11.94 6.98
C GLY A 370 -23.44 13.34 7.52
N GLY A 371 -22.81 14.38 6.98
CA GLY A 371 -22.96 15.75 7.47
C GLY A 371 -24.40 16.26 7.34
N LYS A 372 -24.89 16.92 8.39
CA LYS A 372 -26.18 17.61 8.39
C LYS A 372 -25.96 19.09 8.65
N LYS A 373 -26.36 19.94 7.70
CA LYS A 373 -26.24 21.39 7.85
C LYS A 373 -27.01 21.85 9.09
N PHE A 374 -26.35 22.60 9.97
CA PHE A 374 -26.97 23.14 11.19
C PHE A 374 -26.76 24.64 11.40
N ALA A 375 -25.85 25.28 10.67
CA ALA A 375 -25.66 26.73 10.73
C ALA A 375 -25.19 27.30 9.39
N GLU A 376 -25.48 28.59 9.16
CA GLU A 376 -24.92 29.39 8.08
C GLU A 376 -24.12 30.56 8.64
N PHE A 377 -23.05 30.92 7.95
CA PHE A 377 -22.26 32.11 8.25
C PHE A 377 -22.68 33.21 7.28
N VAL A 378 -23.36 34.24 7.82
CA VAL A 378 -24.03 35.28 7.02
C VAL A 378 -23.68 36.69 7.52
N PRO A 379 -22.43 37.17 7.39
CA PRO A 379 -22.09 38.55 7.73
C PRO A 379 -22.88 39.54 6.86
N ARG A 380 -23.70 40.38 7.50
CA ARG A 380 -24.53 41.42 6.84
C ARG A 380 -25.45 40.89 5.72
N GLY A 381 -26.02 39.70 5.90
CA GLY A 381 -26.91 39.10 4.90
C GLY A 381 -26.19 38.38 3.75
N GLN A 382 -24.84 38.33 3.74
CA GLN A 382 -24.07 37.66 2.69
C GLN A 382 -23.63 36.26 3.14
N TYR A 383 -24.06 35.22 2.43
CA TYR A 383 -23.62 33.86 2.69
C TYR A 383 -22.14 33.69 2.38
N ILE A 384 -21.33 33.26 3.36
CA ILE A 384 -19.90 32.95 3.18
C ILE A 384 -19.54 31.50 3.52
N GLY A 385 -20.46 30.72 4.08
CA GLY A 385 -20.21 29.34 4.46
C GLY A 385 -21.31 28.75 5.34
N GLN A 386 -21.10 27.50 5.74
CA GLN A 386 -22.02 26.77 6.59
C GLN A 386 -21.28 25.75 7.46
N ASP A 387 -21.92 25.34 8.54
CA ASP A 387 -21.49 24.20 9.34
C ASP A 387 -22.40 22.97 9.17
N PRO A 388 -21.85 21.75 9.22
CA PRO A 388 -20.44 21.44 9.46
C PRO A 388 -19.54 21.77 8.25
N PHE A 389 -18.39 22.41 8.50
CA PHE A 389 -17.45 22.80 7.43
C PHE A 389 -16.71 21.63 6.79
N ALA A 390 -16.43 20.59 7.58
CA ALA A 390 -15.59 19.43 7.22
C ALA A 390 -16.39 18.13 6.98
N GLN A 391 -17.71 18.24 6.80
CA GLN A 391 -18.56 17.14 6.37
C GLN A 391 -19.35 17.54 5.13
N TRP A 392 -19.54 16.58 4.23
CA TRP A 392 -20.40 16.73 3.08
C TRP A 392 -21.86 16.73 3.53
N THR A 393 -22.64 17.67 3.02
CA THR A 393 -24.02 17.95 3.45
C THR A 393 -25.02 17.93 2.29
N LYS A 394 -24.56 17.54 1.10
CA LYS A 394 -25.36 17.50 -0.13
C LYS A 394 -25.53 16.05 -0.58
N PRO A 395 -26.36 15.76 -1.61
CA PRO A 395 -26.50 14.40 -2.12
C PRO A 395 -25.17 13.76 -2.49
N SER A 396 -25.07 12.45 -2.27
CA SER A 396 -23.94 11.63 -2.69
C SER A 396 -24.43 10.28 -3.20
N ALA A 397 -23.59 9.61 -3.99
CA ALA A 397 -23.83 8.24 -4.40
C ALA A 397 -22.51 7.46 -4.42
N VAL A 398 -22.58 6.16 -4.15
CA VAL A 398 -21.42 5.26 -4.19
C VAL A 398 -21.54 4.30 -5.35
N ILE A 399 -20.50 4.22 -6.18
CA ILE A 399 -20.37 3.17 -7.19
C ILE A 399 -19.56 2.02 -6.60
N MET A 400 -20.08 0.79 -6.71
CA MET A 400 -19.44 -0.44 -6.27
C MET A 400 -19.51 -1.53 -7.34
N SER A 401 -18.64 -2.54 -7.25
CA SER A 401 -18.61 -3.68 -8.17
C SER A 401 -18.22 -4.97 -7.46
N GLU A 402 -18.35 -6.09 -8.15
CA GLU A 402 -17.93 -7.42 -7.70
C GLU A 402 -16.44 -7.50 -7.28
N SER A 403 -15.60 -6.55 -7.72
CA SER A 403 -14.18 -6.49 -7.36
C SER A 403 -13.88 -5.78 -6.04
N ASN A 404 -14.88 -5.18 -5.40
CA ASN A 404 -14.73 -4.59 -4.07
C ASN A 404 -14.42 -5.68 -3.04
N TYR A 405 -13.36 -5.48 -2.25
CA TYR A 405 -12.91 -6.47 -1.28
C TYR A 405 -12.63 -5.86 0.10
N SER A 406 -12.82 -6.64 1.16
CA SER A 406 -12.51 -6.23 2.54
C SER A 406 -13.27 -4.97 2.96
N ASN A 407 -12.58 -3.95 3.47
CA ASN A 407 -13.21 -2.68 3.85
C ASN A 407 -13.88 -1.93 2.69
N ALA A 408 -13.59 -2.30 1.44
CA ALA A 408 -14.32 -1.81 0.27
C ALA A 408 -15.68 -2.49 0.05
N HIS A 409 -15.97 -3.60 0.74
CA HIS A 409 -17.35 -4.06 1.02
C HIS A 409 -17.94 -3.30 2.21
N GLY A 410 -17.15 -3.14 3.28
CA GLY A 410 -17.57 -2.47 4.52
C GLY A 410 -18.08 -1.04 4.33
N PHE A 411 -17.41 -0.23 3.51
CA PHE A 411 -17.83 1.14 3.26
C PHE A 411 -19.20 1.23 2.55
N PRO A 412 -19.44 0.59 1.38
CA PRO A 412 -20.77 0.54 0.78
C PRO A 412 -21.84 -0.02 1.73
N TRP A 413 -21.50 -1.04 2.54
CA TRP A 413 -22.43 -1.60 3.52
C TRP A 413 -22.83 -0.56 4.58
N VAL A 414 -21.86 0.11 5.22
CA VAL A 414 -22.13 1.18 6.22
C VAL A 414 -22.89 2.33 5.57
N TYR A 415 -22.53 2.72 4.36
CA TYR A 415 -23.18 3.79 3.61
C TYR A 415 -24.68 3.52 3.40
N LYS A 416 -25.03 2.27 3.09
CA LYS A 416 -26.43 1.82 2.98
C LYS A 416 -27.12 1.72 4.33
N GLU A 417 -26.48 1.12 5.33
CA GLU A 417 -27.02 0.95 6.69
C GLU A 417 -27.37 2.30 7.34
N LEU A 418 -26.51 3.31 7.15
CA LEU A 418 -26.71 4.67 7.64
C LEU A 418 -27.57 5.55 6.72
N LYS A 419 -28.07 5.00 5.60
CA LYS A 419 -28.95 5.69 4.63
C LYS A 419 -28.35 7.01 4.11
N LEU A 420 -27.06 7.00 3.79
CA LEU A 420 -26.32 8.19 3.35
C LEU A 420 -26.58 8.57 1.88
N GLY A 421 -27.09 7.63 1.08
CA GLY A 421 -27.46 7.81 -0.32
C GLY A 421 -27.63 6.47 -1.01
N LYS A 422 -27.53 6.44 -2.34
CA LYS A 422 -27.72 5.21 -3.13
C LYS A 422 -26.41 4.52 -3.49
N LEU A 423 -26.44 3.19 -3.50
CA LEU A 423 -25.43 2.33 -4.09
C LEU A 423 -25.78 1.99 -5.54
N ILE A 424 -24.81 2.12 -6.45
CA ILE A 424 -24.97 1.82 -7.88
C ILE A 424 -23.88 0.85 -8.33
N GLY A 425 -24.24 -0.08 -9.20
CA GLY A 425 -23.27 -0.97 -9.87
C GLY A 425 -23.61 -2.44 -9.69
N MET A 426 -22.68 -3.24 -9.20
CA MET A 426 -22.85 -4.70 -9.07
C MET A 426 -22.69 -5.19 -7.62
N PRO A 427 -23.27 -6.34 -7.25
CA PRO A 427 -23.20 -6.87 -5.89
C PRO A 427 -21.77 -7.14 -5.42
N VAL A 428 -21.55 -7.01 -4.11
CA VAL A 428 -20.27 -7.36 -3.46
C VAL A 428 -20.48 -8.59 -2.59
N PRO A 429 -19.69 -9.67 -2.73
CA PRO A 429 -20.00 -11.00 -2.16
C PRO A 429 -20.01 -11.08 -0.62
N GLY A 430 -19.46 -10.08 0.09
CA GLY A 430 -19.41 -10.07 1.56
C GLY A 430 -18.06 -10.52 2.09
N THR A 431 -17.14 -9.57 2.32
CA THR A 431 -15.74 -9.87 2.63
C THR A 431 -15.22 -9.10 3.85
N MET A 432 -16.11 -8.73 4.78
CA MET A 432 -15.78 -7.78 5.86
C MET A 432 -15.23 -8.47 7.11
N THR A 433 -14.03 -9.02 6.97
CA THR A 433 -13.19 -9.53 8.05
C THR A 433 -11.84 -8.80 8.08
N ALA A 434 -11.24 -8.68 9.26
CA ALA A 434 -9.85 -8.25 9.41
C ALA A 434 -8.93 -9.47 9.43
N VAL A 435 -7.89 -9.39 8.61
CA VAL A 435 -6.94 -10.47 8.32
C VAL A 435 -5.65 -10.31 9.09
N TRP A 436 -5.08 -11.45 9.45
CA TRP A 436 -3.69 -11.57 9.84
C TRP A 436 -2.94 -12.35 8.75
N TRP A 437 -1.89 -11.74 8.19
CA TRP A 437 -0.95 -12.39 7.26
C TRP A 437 0.34 -12.68 8.00
N GLU A 438 0.77 -13.94 7.99
CA GLU A 438 1.96 -14.38 8.70
C GLU A 438 3.06 -14.82 7.72
N SER A 439 4.20 -14.14 7.77
CA SER A 439 5.43 -14.61 7.12
C SER A 439 5.98 -15.81 7.87
N GLN A 440 6.26 -16.89 7.13
CA GLN A 440 6.68 -18.16 7.70
C GLN A 440 8.19 -18.20 7.95
N GLN A 441 8.65 -19.26 8.62
CA GLN A 441 10.09 -19.47 8.85
C GLN A 441 10.91 -19.50 7.55
N ASP A 442 10.32 -20.00 6.45
CA ASP A 442 10.74 -19.66 5.10
C ASP A 442 10.07 -18.32 4.73
N PRO A 443 10.81 -17.20 4.71
CA PRO A 443 10.24 -15.86 4.54
C PRO A 443 9.72 -15.62 3.11
N THR A 444 9.90 -16.57 2.19
CA THR A 444 9.29 -16.52 0.86
C THR A 444 7.84 -16.98 0.87
N LEU A 445 7.36 -17.59 1.96
CA LEU A 445 6.00 -18.08 2.13
C LEU A 445 5.24 -17.19 3.12
N VAL A 446 3.99 -16.91 2.76
CA VAL A 446 3.03 -16.21 3.60
C VAL A 446 1.72 -16.97 3.54
N PHE A 447 1.02 -17.09 4.67
CA PHE A 447 -0.40 -17.45 4.67
C PHE A 447 -1.21 -16.42 5.44
N GLY A 448 -2.52 -16.39 5.23
CA GLY A 448 -3.42 -15.51 5.95
C GLY A 448 -4.74 -16.16 6.31
N ILE A 449 -5.28 -15.69 7.43
CA ILE A 449 -6.61 -16.06 7.93
C ILE A 449 -7.31 -14.83 8.51
N PRO A 450 -8.65 -14.76 8.42
CA PRO A 450 -9.42 -13.73 9.11
C PRO A 450 -9.54 -14.06 10.62
N GLU A 451 -9.05 -13.16 11.46
CA GLU A 451 -9.14 -13.30 12.93
C GLU A 451 -10.36 -12.58 13.51
N VAL A 452 -10.82 -11.52 12.84
CA VAL A 452 -11.90 -10.67 13.35
C VAL A 452 -12.99 -10.53 12.29
N GLY A 453 -14.18 -11.04 12.60
CA GLY A 453 -15.37 -10.86 11.78
C GLY A 453 -16.21 -9.67 12.24
N MET A 454 -16.68 -8.86 11.29
CA MET A 454 -17.60 -7.77 11.60
C MET A 454 -19.05 -8.28 11.61
N LYS A 455 -19.79 -7.96 12.68
CA LYS A 455 -21.23 -8.23 12.77
C LYS A 455 -22.06 -6.97 12.58
N ASP A 456 -23.22 -7.13 11.97
CA ASP A 456 -24.25 -6.10 11.96
C ASP A 456 -25.01 -6.02 13.30
N ASN A 457 -25.92 -5.05 13.42
CA ASN A 457 -26.77 -4.87 14.60
C ASN A 457 -27.75 -6.04 14.84
N GLN A 458 -27.88 -6.97 13.89
CA GLN A 458 -28.68 -8.19 14.03
C GLN A 458 -27.82 -9.40 14.44
N GLY A 459 -26.51 -9.20 14.63
CA GLY A 459 -25.56 -10.23 15.01
C GLY A 459 -25.11 -11.13 13.87
N ARG A 460 -25.43 -10.80 12.61
CA ARG A 460 -25.00 -11.54 11.42
C ARG A 460 -23.60 -11.07 11.03
N PHE A 461 -22.72 -12.00 10.70
CA PHE A 461 -21.44 -11.63 10.10
C PHE A 461 -21.66 -11.04 8.71
N LEU A 462 -20.86 -10.03 8.38
CA LEU A 462 -20.80 -9.43 7.05
C LEU A 462 -19.91 -10.23 6.08
N GLU A 463 -19.19 -11.22 6.60
CA GLU A 463 -18.54 -12.26 5.80
C GLU A 463 -19.59 -13.16 5.14
N ASN A 464 -19.40 -13.44 3.85
CA ASN A 464 -20.36 -14.17 2.99
C ASN A 464 -21.78 -13.56 2.95
N LEU A 465 -21.95 -12.31 3.39
CA LEU A 465 -23.20 -11.59 3.29
C LEU A 465 -23.16 -10.65 2.08
N GLN A 466 -23.71 -11.12 0.95
CA GLN A 466 -23.74 -10.34 -0.27
C GLN A 466 -24.48 -9.00 -0.08
N LEU A 467 -23.84 -7.91 -0.49
CA LEU A 467 -24.42 -6.58 -0.53
C LEU A 467 -24.95 -6.27 -1.92
N GLU A 468 -26.26 -6.06 -2.02
CA GLU A 468 -26.92 -5.62 -3.26
C GLU A 468 -26.89 -4.08 -3.42
N PRO A 469 -26.60 -3.56 -4.62
CA PRO A 469 -26.77 -2.14 -4.91
C PRO A 469 -28.26 -1.78 -4.94
N ASP A 470 -28.56 -0.49 -4.75
CA ASP A 470 -29.93 0.01 -4.91
C ASP A 470 -30.29 0.14 -6.40
N ILE A 471 -29.30 0.42 -7.25
CA ILE A 471 -29.42 0.46 -8.70
C ILE A 471 -28.40 -0.51 -9.30
N ARG A 472 -28.86 -1.70 -9.68
CA ARG A 472 -28.01 -2.72 -10.31
C ARG A 472 -27.77 -2.39 -11.78
N VAL A 473 -26.51 -2.23 -12.15
CA VAL A 473 -26.06 -1.94 -13.53
C VAL A 473 -24.74 -2.65 -13.79
N THR A 474 -24.69 -3.43 -14.86
CA THR A 474 -23.47 -4.11 -15.33
C THR A 474 -22.78 -3.26 -16.38
N ASN A 475 -21.45 -3.15 -16.31
CA ASN A 475 -20.66 -2.65 -17.43
C ASN A 475 -20.33 -3.81 -18.36
N ASP A 476 -21.10 -3.96 -19.44
CA ASP A 476 -20.92 -5.03 -20.40
C ASP A 476 -19.70 -4.77 -21.32
N PRO A 477 -19.09 -5.84 -21.89
CA PRO A 477 -17.93 -5.70 -22.76
C PRO A 477 -18.18 -4.85 -24.02
N GLU A 478 -19.37 -4.88 -24.60
CA GLU A 478 -19.70 -4.14 -25.83
C GLU A 478 -19.66 -2.62 -25.56
N SER A 479 -20.30 -2.18 -24.48
CA SER A 479 -20.27 -0.80 -24.00
C SER A 479 -18.86 -0.36 -23.61
N ALA A 480 -18.09 -1.22 -22.93
CA ALA A 480 -16.73 -0.91 -22.50
C ALA A 480 -15.78 -0.67 -23.70
N ILE A 481 -15.88 -1.49 -24.76
CA ILE A 481 -15.11 -1.32 -26.00
C ILE A 481 -15.45 0.00 -26.71
N GLN A 482 -16.71 0.45 -26.59
CA GLN A 482 -17.14 1.75 -27.10
C GLN A 482 -16.74 2.94 -26.19
N GLY A 483 -16.04 2.68 -25.08
CA GLY A 483 -15.61 3.70 -24.12
C GLY A 483 -16.71 4.21 -23.20
N LYS A 484 -17.87 3.54 -23.15
CA LYS A 484 -18.99 3.88 -22.26
C LYS A 484 -18.78 3.32 -20.85
N ASP A 485 -19.45 3.93 -19.88
CA ASP A 485 -19.44 3.48 -18.49
C ASP A 485 -20.86 3.60 -17.93
N LEU A 486 -21.63 2.53 -18.11
CA LEU A 486 -23.05 2.48 -17.77
C LEU A 486 -23.30 2.72 -16.28
N GLN A 487 -22.38 2.27 -15.42
CA GLN A 487 -22.48 2.49 -13.97
C GLN A 487 -22.30 3.97 -13.60
N VAL A 488 -21.35 4.67 -14.23
CA VAL A 488 -21.17 6.12 -14.04
C VAL A 488 -22.36 6.89 -14.62
N GLU A 489 -22.83 6.52 -15.82
CA GLU A 489 -24.02 7.12 -16.44
C GLU A 489 -25.25 6.98 -15.54
N ALA A 490 -25.47 5.81 -14.95
CA ALA A 490 -26.57 5.55 -14.03
C ALA A 490 -26.45 6.34 -12.72
N ALA A 491 -25.24 6.46 -12.16
CA ALA A 491 -24.98 7.25 -10.97
C ALA A 491 -25.25 8.75 -11.21
N VAL A 492 -24.80 9.28 -12.35
CA VAL A 492 -25.09 10.67 -12.76
C VAL A 492 -26.59 10.86 -12.92
N LYS A 493 -27.27 9.98 -13.65
CA LYS A 493 -28.73 10.06 -13.84
C LYS A 493 -29.47 10.10 -12.50
N SER A 494 -29.13 9.18 -11.59
CA SER A 494 -29.78 9.10 -10.27
C SER A 494 -29.58 10.38 -9.44
N LEU A 495 -28.37 10.93 -9.41
CA LEU A 495 -28.11 12.16 -8.66
C LEU A 495 -28.73 13.39 -9.33
N MET A 496 -28.76 13.45 -10.66
CA MET A 496 -29.44 14.53 -11.40
C MET A 496 -30.95 14.54 -11.14
N GLU A 497 -31.57 13.39 -10.84
CA GLU A 497 -32.96 13.31 -10.41
C GLU A 497 -33.15 13.79 -8.96
N GLU A 498 -32.16 13.61 -8.09
CA GLU A 498 -32.21 13.99 -6.67
C GLU A 498 -31.91 15.49 -6.42
N ILE A 499 -31.11 16.13 -7.27
CA ILE A 499 -30.78 17.56 -7.16
C ILE A 499 -31.80 18.50 -7.83
N LYS A 500 -32.78 17.95 -8.57
CA LYS A 500 -33.90 18.71 -9.15
C LYS A 500 -34.95 18.98 -8.08
#